data_AF-A0A5D3YHD0-F1
#
_entry.id   AF-A0A5D3YHD0-F1
#
_cell.length_a   1.000
_cell.length_b   1.000
_cell.length_c   1.000
_cell.angle_alpha   90.00
_cell.angle_beta   90.00
_cell.angle_gamma   90.00
#
_symmetry.space_group_name_H-M   'P 1'
#
loop_
_entity.id
_entity.type
_entity.pdbx_description
1 polymer ?
#
loop_
_entity_poly.entity_id
_entity_poly.type
_entity_poly.pdbx_seq_one_letter_code
_entity_poly.pdbx_strand_id
1 'polypeptide(L)' 'MDQIRWKKIEGIIDEALDKDTPKEQKKIIDKYSDKNKQLHQELLLFLESIHEAQEENFLQK' A
#
# COMPACT_ATOMS: atom_id res chain seq x y z
N MET A 1 19.73 -2.66 -6.87
CA MET A 1 18.67 -3.08 -5.93
C MET A 1 17.35 -2.50 -6.42
N ASP A 2 16.66 -3.30 -7.23
CA ASP A 2 15.19 -3.44 -7.24
C ASP A 2 14.24 -2.30 -7.66
N GLN A 3 14.59 -1.49 -8.68
CA GLN A 3 13.60 -0.60 -9.35
C GLN A 3 12.34 -1.34 -9.83
N ILE A 4 12.46 -2.58 -10.31
CA ILE A 4 11.33 -3.39 -10.78
C ILE A 4 10.42 -3.78 -9.61
N ARG A 5 11.02 -4.16 -8.48
CA ARG A 5 10.29 -4.52 -7.27
C ARG A 5 9.60 -3.28 -6.67
N TRP A 6 10.27 -2.13 -6.65
CA TRP A 6 9.67 -0.87 -6.20
C TRP A 6 8.50 -0.43 -7.07
N LYS A 7 8.63 -0.46 -8.41
CA LYS A 7 7.51 -0.16 -9.32
C LYS A 7 6.31 -1.08 -9.10
N LYS A 8 6.56 -2.34 -8.76
CA LYS A 8 5.49 -3.29 -8.45
C LYS A 8 4.79 -2.94 -7.13
N ILE A 9 5.54 -2.53 -6.11
CA ILE A 9 5.00 -2.08 -4.83
C ILE A 9 4.17 -0.80 -5.03
N GLU A 10 4.70 0.21 -5.74
CA GLU A 10 3.98 1.44 -6.07
C GLU A 10 2.66 1.15 -6.77
N GLY A 11 2.66 0.34 -7.83
CA GLY A 11 1.43 0.02 -8.56
C GLY A 11 0.37 -0.71 -7.72
N ILE A 12 0.78 -1.53 -6.75
CA ILE A 12 -0.15 -2.19 -5.82
C ILE A 12 -0.75 -1.18 -4.83
N ILE A 13 0.08 -0.23 -4.36
CA ILE A 13 -0.34 0.79 -3.41
C ILE A 13 -1.25 1.82 -4.07
N ASP A 14 -0.96 2.23 -5.30
CA ASP A 14 -1.85 3.09 -6.09
C ASP A 14 -3.21 2.43 -6.30
N GLU A 15 -3.25 1.14 -6.68
CA GLU A 15 -4.52 0.39 -6.84
C GLU A 15 -5.27 0.24 -5.50
N ALA A 16 -4.55 0.16 -4.39
CA ALA A 16 -5.15 0.14 -3.06
C ALA A 16 -5.74 1.52 -2.72
N LEU A 17 -4.97 2.61 -2.83
CA LEU A 17 -5.38 3.97 -2.49
C LEU A 17 -6.55 4.49 -3.34
N ASP A 18 -6.73 3.96 -4.56
CA ASP A 18 -7.92 4.19 -5.39
C ASP A 18 -9.22 3.65 -4.75
N LYS A 19 -9.15 2.90 -3.64
CA LYS A 19 -10.31 2.40 -2.91
C LYS A 19 -10.63 3.30 -1.72
N ASP A 20 -11.91 3.65 -1.62
CA ASP A 20 -12.44 4.55 -0.58
C ASP A 20 -12.40 3.95 0.84
N THR A 21 -12.28 2.62 0.96
CA THR A 21 -12.35 1.95 2.26
C THR A 21 -11.07 1.19 2.61
N PRO A 22 -10.59 1.29 3.87
CA PRO A 22 -9.44 0.50 4.34
C PRO A 22 -9.62 -1.01 4.19
N LYS A 23 -10.86 -1.49 4.18
CA LYS A 23 -11.20 -2.90 3.96
C LYS A 23 -10.94 -3.34 2.52
N GLU A 24 -11.21 -2.48 1.55
CA GLU A 24 -10.93 -2.76 0.14
C GLU A 24 -9.46 -2.60 -0.19
N GLN A 25 -8.78 -1.60 0.38
CA GLN A 25 -7.33 -1.45 0.31
C GLN A 25 -6.60 -2.72 0.79
N LYS A 26 -6.98 -3.26 1.96
CA LYS A 26 -6.41 -4.52 2.47
C LYS A 26 -6.66 -5.70 1.54
N LYS A 27 -7.84 -5.81 0.92
CA LYS A 27 -8.11 -6.87 -0.07
C LYS A 27 -7.19 -6.79 -1.29
N ILE A 28 -6.83 -5.59 -1.74
CA ILE A 28 -5.88 -5.41 -2.84
C ILE A 28 -4.49 -5.90 -2.40
N ILE A 29 -4.03 -5.49 -1.22
CA ILE A 29 -2.75 -5.95 -0.66
C ILE A 29 -2.74 -7.48 -0.54
N ASP A 30 -3.77 -8.08 0.06
CA ASP A 30 -3.92 -9.54 0.20
C ASP A 30 -3.80 -10.24 -1.16
N LYS A 31 -4.54 -9.75 -2.17
CA LYS A 31 -4.55 -10.32 -3.53
C LYS A 31 -3.15 -10.38 -4.16
N TYR A 32 -2.32 -9.36 -3.96
CA TYR A 32 -0.99 -9.28 -4.58
C TYR A 32 0.13 -9.87 -3.72
N SER A 33 -0.13 -10.13 -2.44
CA SER A 33 0.89 -10.57 -1.48
C SER A 33 0.58 -11.88 -0.76
N ASP A 34 -0.53 -12.56 -1.09
CA ASP A 34 -0.97 -13.84 -0.52
C ASP A 34 0.15 -14.90 -0.43
N LYS A 35 1.02 -14.95 -1.44
CA LYS A 35 2.11 -15.92 -1.52
C LYS A 35 3.45 -15.43 -0.94
N ASN A 36 3.54 -14.17 -0.52
CA ASN A 36 4.76 -13.57 0.00
C ASN A 36 4.48 -12.73 1.25
N LYS A 37 4.65 -13.36 2.42
CA LYS A 37 4.43 -12.74 3.73
C LYS A 37 5.30 -11.51 3.98
N GLN A 38 6.53 -11.49 3.46
CA GLN A 38 7.41 -10.33 3.62
C GLN A 38 6.89 -9.14 2.81
N LEU A 39 6.52 -9.37 1.54
CA LEU A 39 5.91 -8.35 0.70
C LEU A 39 4.58 -7.85 1.30
N HIS A 40 3.80 -8.75 1.90
CA HIS A 40 2.56 -8.41 2.57
C HIS A 40 2.77 -7.42 3.72
N GLN A 41 3.76 -7.69 4.58
CA GLN A 41 4.12 -6.78 5.67
C GLN A 41 4.66 -5.44 5.16
N GLU A 42 5.52 -5.46 4.13
CA GLU A 42 6.05 -4.24 3.50
C GLU A 42 4.91 -3.35 2.96
N LEU A 43 3.92 -3.93 2.28
CA LEU A 43 2.77 -3.20 1.74
C LEU A 43 1.84 -2.65 2.82
N LEU A 44 1.58 -3.41 3.89
CA LEU A 44 0.74 -2.95 4.99
C LEU A 44 1.36 -1.78 5.73
N LEU A 45 2.64 -1.89 6.07
CA LEU A 45 3.38 -0.80 6.74
C LEU A 45 3.39 0.46 5.89
N PHE A 46 3.59 0.31 4.57
CA PHE A 46 3.61 1.45 3.67
C PHE A 46 2.24 2.13 3.56
N LEU A 47 1.16 1.36 3.45
CA LEU A 47 -0.21 1.90 3.45
C LEU A 47 -0.53 2.63 4.76
N GLU A 48 -0.13 2.05 5.90
CA GLU A 48 -0.32 2.65 7.22
C GLU A 48 0.44 3.98 7.34
N SER A 49 1.70 4.05 6.91
CA SER A 49 2.46 5.30 6.88
C SER A 49 1.85 6.36 5.97
N ILE A 50 1.22 5.97 4.85
CA ILE A 50 0.51 6.93 3.98
C ILE A 50 -0.73 7.47 4.69
N HIS A 51 -1.49 6.63 5.39
CA HIS A 51 -2.64 7.08 6.17
C HIS A 51 -2.23 7.98 7.33
N GLU A 52 -1.17 7.63 8.06
CA GLU A 52 -0.61 8.48 9.12
C GLU A 52 -0.21 9.86 8.54
N ALA A 53 0.47 9.89 7.38
CA ALA A 53 0.82 11.15 6.72
C ALA A 53 -0.40 11.95 6.21
N GLN A 54 -1.49 11.27 5.81
CA GLN A 54 -2.75 11.92 5.44
C GLN A 54 -3.49 12.48 6.67
N GLU A 55 -3.54 11.72 7.77
CA GLU A 55 -4.19 12.13 9.02
C GLU A 55 -3.43 13.27 9.73
N GLU A 56 -2.10 13.27 9.66
CA GLU A 56 -1.27 14.36 10.17
C GLU A 56 -1.31 15.65 9.31
N ASN A 57 -2.18 15.73 8.28
CA ASN A 57 -2.31 16.86 7.35
C ASN A 57 -1.00 17.17 6.56
N PHE A 58 -0.08 16.22 6.43
CA PHE A 58 1.14 16.42 5.64
C PHE A 58 0.88 16.43 4.12
N LEU A 59 -0.18 15.75 3.68
CA LEU A 59 -0.68 15.79 2.32
C LEU A 59 -1.79 16.85 2.22
N GLN A 60 -1.39 18.11 2.04
CA GLN A 60 -2.31 19.23 1.81
C GLN A 60 -3.23 18.95 0.60
N LYS A 61 -4.51 19.29 0.80
CA LYS A 61 -5.65 19.25 -0.14
C LYS A 61 -5.38 19.74 -1.55
#